data_AF-A0A7C4IEG7-F1
#
_entry.id   AF-A0A7C4IEG7-F1
#
_cell.length_a   1.000
_cell.length_b   1.000
_cell.length_c   1.000
_cell.angle_alpha   90.00
_cell.angle_beta   90.00
_cell.angle_gamma   90.00
#
_symmetry.space_group_name_H-M   'P 1'
#
loop_
_entity.id
_entity.type
_entity.pdbx_description
1 polymer ?
#
loop_
_entity_poly.entity_id
_entity_poly.type
_entity_poly.pdbx_seq_one_letter_code
_entity_poly.pdbx_strand_id
1 'polypeptide(L)'
;MEKKTHINVAYLIFAIFAVLTLQNLWVSLRTIEPLAYSEFVAQLKAGNVESIAIGANAIQGKLKKPLPDGRAEFVTTRVDPALAQDLEKYNVKFTGVVENTFFKDLLGWIVPTLFFFGLWYFVVRRLQER
;
A
#
# COMPACT_ATOMS: atom_id res chain seq x y z
N MET A 1 25.42 -17.10 -31.55
CA MET A 1 25.72 -15.86 -30.79
C MET A 1 24.65 -15.68 -29.69
N GLU A 2 24.59 -16.56 -28.68
CA GLU A 2 23.40 -16.64 -27.80
C GLU A 2 23.64 -16.37 -26.30
N LYS A 3 24.89 -16.25 -25.82
CA LYS A 3 25.16 -16.05 -24.38
C LYS A 3 24.92 -14.63 -23.86
N LYS A 4 24.92 -13.61 -24.72
CA LYS A 4 24.83 -12.20 -24.28
C LYS A 4 23.41 -11.77 -23.88
N THR A 5 22.37 -12.32 -24.50
CA THR A 5 20.97 -11.99 -24.19
C THR A 5 20.50 -12.60 -22.87
N HIS A 6 20.88 -13.85 -22.57
CA HIS A 6 20.54 -14.51 -21.29
C HIS A 6 21.10 -13.77 -20.07
N ILE A 7 22.32 -13.21 -20.18
CA ILE A 7 22.94 -12.45 -19.08
C ILE A 7 22.15 -11.16 -18.81
N ASN A 8 21.75 -10.42 -19.85
CA ASN A 8 20.95 -9.20 -19.68
C ASN A 8 19.55 -9.50 -19.11
N VAL A 9 18.92 -10.61 -19.50
CA VAL A 9 17.64 -11.05 -18.94
C VAL A 9 17.78 -11.42 -17.46
N ALA A 10 18.85 -12.11 -17.07
CA ALA A 10 19.11 -12.43 -15.67
C ALA A 10 19.34 -11.16 -14.82
N TYR A 11 20.08 -10.17 -15.35
CA TYR A 11 20.24 -8.87 -14.70
C TYR A 11 18.92 -8.10 -14.59
N LEU A 12 18.06 -8.15 -15.62
CA LEU A 12 16.74 -7.52 -15.59
C LEU A 12 15.85 -8.15 -14.51
N ILE A 13 15.79 -9.49 -14.44
CA ILE A 13 15.03 -10.20 -13.42
C ILE A 13 15.56 -9.88 -12.03
N PHE A 14 16.88 -9.89 -11.84
CA PHE A 14 17.51 -9.53 -10.58
C PHE A 14 17.22 -8.07 -10.19
N ALA A 15 17.27 -7.14 -11.13
CA ALA A 15 16.95 -5.73 -10.90
C ALA A 15 15.49 -5.52 -10.50
N ILE A 16 14.55 -6.19 -11.19
CA ILE A 16 13.12 -6.16 -10.83
C ILE A 16 12.94 -6.75 -9.42
N PHE A 17 13.57 -7.89 -9.14
CA PHE A 17 13.47 -8.53 -7.83
C PHE A 17 14.06 -7.64 -6.72
N ALA A 18 15.21 -7.01 -6.97
CA ALA A 18 15.84 -6.07 -6.05
C ALA A 18 14.97 -4.83 -5.81
N VAL A 19 14.34 -4.28 -6.87
CA VAL A 19 13.42 -3.14 -6.74
C VAL A 19 12.17 -3.53 -5.96
N LEU A 20 11.61 -4.71 -6.21
CA LEU A 20 10.44 -5.21 -5.48
C LEU A 20 10.76 -5.47 -4.00
N THR A 21 11.93 -6.02 -3.67
CA THR A 21 12.33 -6.24 -2.27
C THR A 21 12.63 -4.92 -1.55
N LEU A 22 13.31 -3.98 -2.22
CA LEU A 22 13.52 -2.63 -1.70
C LEU A 22 12.19 -1.89 -1.48
N GLN A 23 11.27 -2.00 -2.42
CA GLN A 23 9.91 -1.45 -2.29
C GLN A 23 9.21 -2.06 -1.08
N ASN A 24 9.26 -3.39 -0.91
CA ASN A 24 8.58 -4.08 0.17
C ASN A 24 9.18 -3.74 1.55
N LEU A 25 10.52 -3.64 1.63
CA LEU A 25 11.23 -3.16 2.81
C LEU A 25 10.87 -1.70 3.15
N TRP A 26 10.78 -0.83 2.14
CA TRP A 26 10.42 0.58 2.33
C TRP A 26 9.00 0.77 2.85
N VAL A 27 8.05 -0.03 2.34
CA VAL A 27 6.67 -0.06 2.84
C VAL A 27 6.63 -0.60 4.28
N SER A 28 7.37 -1.67 4.55
CA SER A 28 7.47 -2.26 5.90
C SER A 28 8.01 -1.27 6.94
N LEU A 29 9.08 -0.53 6.62
CA LEU A 29 9.67 0.47 7.50
C LEU A 29 8.78 1.72 7.72
N ARG A 30 7.86 2.02 6.79
CA ARG A 30 6.84 3.07 6.96
C ARG A 30 5.59 2.60 7.68
N THR A 31 5.54 1.33 8.09
CA THR A 31 4.52 0.84 9.03
C THR A 31 4.88 1.37 10.41
N ILE A 32 4.80 2.69 10.60
CA ILE A 32 4.60 3.29 11.92
C ILE A 32 3.39 2.55 12.45
N GLU A 33 3.57 1.71 13.48
CA GLU A 33 2.50 0.88 14.04
C GLU A 33 1.21 1.69 14.08
N PRO A 34 0.23 1.37 13.21
CA PRO A 34 -0.91 2.24 13.03
C PRO A 34 -1.67 2.26 14.34
N LEU A 35 -1.76 3.45 14.92
CA LEU A 35 -2.55 3.65 16.13
C LEU A 35 -3.99 3.22 15.77
N ALA A 36 -4.58 2.33 16.57
CA ALA A 36 -5.94 1.90 16.33
C ALA A 36 -6.86 3.13 16.27
N TYR A 37 -7.81 3.15 15.33
CA TYR A 37 -8.71 4.29 15.17
C TYR A 37 -9.44 4.58 16.49
N SER A 38 -9.88 3.54 17.20
CA SER A 38 -10.48 3.64 18.53
C SER A 38 -9.60 4.35 19.56
N GLU A 39 -8.28 4.11 19.54
CA GLU A 39 -7.33 4.75 20.45
C GLU A 39 -7.12 6.22 20.07
N PHE A 40 -7.08 6.54 18.78
CA PHE A 40 -7.11 7.93 18.32
C PHE A 40 -8.37 8.66 18.83
N VAL A 41 -9.56 8.07 18.69
CA VAL A 41 -10.79 8.70 19.19
C VAL A 41 -10.77 8.87 20.70
N ALA A 42 -10.20 7.91 21.45
CA ALA A 42 -10.02 8.06 22.90
C ALA A 42 -9.08 9.23 23.26
N GLN A 43 -7.95 9.38 22.56
CA GLN A 43 -7.03 10.51 22.77
C GLN A 43 -7.65 11.85 22.37
N LEU A 44 -8.48 11.85 21.33
CA LEU A 44 -9.25 13.02 20.90
C LEU A 44 -10.28 13.43 21.95
N LYS A 45 -11.05 12.48 22.50
CA LYS A 45 -12.00 12.70 23.60
C LYS A 45 -11.30 13.16 24.88
N ALA A 46 -10.08 12.70 25.13
CA ALA A 46 -9.25 13.14 26.25
C ALA A 46 -8.60 14.54 26.04
N GLY A 47 -8.76 15.16 24.87
CA GLY A 47 -8.17 16.47 24.55
C GLY A 47 -6.65 16.46 24.35
N ASN A 48 -6.06 15.27 24.16
CA ASN A 48 -4.61 15.07 24.01
C ASN A 48 -4.10 15.28 22.57
N VAL A 49 -4.98 15.64 21.64
CA VAL A 49 -4.61 15.90 20.23
C VAL A 49 -4.29 17.39 20.03
N GLU A 50 -3.13 17.68 19.46
CA GLU A 50 -2.67 19.04 19.14
C GLU A 50 -3.10 19.46 17.73
N SER A 51 -2.83 18.61 16.74
CA SER A 51 -3.14 18.88 15.34
C SER A 51 -3.52 17.60 14.59
N ILE A 52 -4.39 17.75 13.59
CA ILE A 52 -4.90 16.64 12.77
C ILE A 52 -4.85 17.06 11.30
N ALA A 53 -4.27 16.20 10.47
CA ALA A 53 -4.33 16.26 9.02
C ALA A 53 -5.08 15.03 8.49
N ILE A 54 -6.12 15.26 7.71
CA ILE A 54 -6.99 14.21 7.17
C ILE A 54 -6.63 14.03 5.70
N GLY A 55 -6.00 12.91 5.37
CA GLY A 55 -5.78 12.46 4.01
C GLY A 55 -6.94 11.63 3.47
N ALA A 56 -6.81 11.15 2.23
CA ALA A 56 -7.81 10.30 1.60
C ALA A 56 -8.00 8.96 2.35
N ASN A 57 -6.90 8.31 2.71
CA ASN A 57 -6.92 6.97 3.31
C ASN A 57 -6.43 6.94 4.77
N ALA A 58 -5.76 7.99 5.23
CA ALA A 58 -5.14 8.03 6.56
C ALA A 58 -5.34 9.38 7.22
N ILE A 59 -5.38 9.36 8.55
CA ILE A 59 -5.42 10.52 9.43
C ILE A 59 -4.09 10.53 10.18
N GLN A 60 -3.39 11.66 10.16
CA GLN A 60 -2.11 11.82 10.84
C GLN A 60 -2.13 13.09 11.68
N GLY A 61 -1.31 13.14 12.73
CA GLY A 61 -1.31 14.30 13.61
C GLY A 61 -0.30 14.23 14.72
N LYS A 62 -0.33 15.26 15.57
CA LYS A 62 0.52 15.39 16.76
C LYS A 62 -0.29 15.36 18.04
N LEU A 63 0.29 14.78 19.08
CA LEU A 63 -0.28 14.71 20.42
C LEU A 63 0.44 15.68 21.34
N LYS A 64 -0.33 16.28 22.24
CA LYS A 64 0.17 17.22 23.25
C LYS A 64 1.07 16.52 24.27
N LYS A 65 0.69 15.29 24.65
CA LYS A 65 1.49 14.41 25.50
C LYS A 65 1.86 13.16 24.70
N PRO A 66 3.13 12.73 24.70
CA PRO A 66 3.53 11.50 24.05
C PRO A 66 2.78 10.31 24.64
N LEU A 67 2.53 9.29 23.82
CA LEU A 67 1.97 8.02 24.26
C LEU A 67 2.88 7.35 25.30
N PRO A 68 2.39 6.32 26.02
CA PRO A 68 3.23 5.47 26.87
C PRO A 68 4.45 4.90 26.15
N ASP A 69 4.37 4.79 24.83
CA ASP A 69 5.38 4.30 23.90
C ASP A 69 6.34 5.40 23.40
N GLY A 70 6.29 6.61 23.97
CA GLY A 70 7.14 7.75 23.63
C GLY A 70 6.78 8.49 22.33
N ARG A 71 5.81 7.99 21.56
CA ARG A 71 5.40 8.58 20.28
C ARG A 71 4.55 9.84 20.48
N ALA A 72 4.99 10.96 19.91
CA ALA A 72 4.26 12.24 19.87
C ALA A 72 3.48 12.45 18.56
N GLU A 73 3.75 11.63 17.54
CA GLU A 73 3.04 11.65 16.27
C GLU A 73 2.24 10.37 16.12
N PHE A 74 1.07 10.46 15.50
CA PHE A 74 0.22 9.31 15.22
C PHE A 74 -0.18 9.28 13.75
N VAL A 75 -0.35 8.07 13.25
CA VAL A 75 -0.96 7.78 11.96
C VAL A 75 -2.00 6.69 12.19
N THR A 76 -3.22 6.91 11.73
CA THR A 76 -4.32 5.95 11.81
C THR A 76 -5.04 5.89 10.46
N THR A 77 -5.53 4.71 10.09
CA THR A 77 -6.31 4.55 8.86
C THR A 77 -7.68 5.18 9.05
N ARG A 78 -8.18 5.87 8.02
CA ARG A 78 -9.53 6.42 8.04
C ARG A 78 -10.57 5.29 8.07
N VAL A 79 -11.48 5.33 9.05
CA VAL A 79 -12.66 4.47 9.14
C VAL A 79 -13.89 5.30 8.81
N ASP A 80 -14.92 4.66 8.24
CA ASP A 80 -16.22 5.29 8.03
C ASP A 80 -16.80 5.79 9.38
N PRO A 81 -17.22 7.07 9.49
CA PRO A 81 -17.71 7.62 10.74
C PRO A 81 -18.95 6.92 11.31
N ALA A 82 -19.87 6.43 10.46
CA ALA A 82 -21.07 5.75 10.92
C ALA A 82 -20.71 4.38 11.52
N LEU A 83 -19.83 3.64 10.83
CA LEU A 83 -19.32 2.38 11.36
C LEU A 83 -18.52 2.58 12.65
N ALA A 84 -17.69 3.62 12.72
CA ALA A 84 -16.90 3.92 13.91
C ALA A 84 -17.79 4.24 15.13
N GLN A 85 -18.89 4.98 14.94
CA GLN A 85 -19.85 5.27 16.02
C GLN A 85 -20.55 4.02 16.53
N ASP A 86 -20.86 3.08 15.64
CA ASP A 86 -21.47 1.81 16.05
C ASP A 86 -20.48 0.92 16.77
N LEU A 87 -19.24 0.81 16.29
CA LEU A 87 -18.19 0.01 16.91
C LEU A 87 -17.71 0.57 18.25
N GLU A 88 -17.75 1.90 18.45
CA GLU A 88 -17.39 2.54 19.73
C GLU A 88 -18.21 2.02 20.91
N LYS A 89 -19.47 1.65 20.68
CA LYS A 89 -20.38 1.15 21.73
C LYS A 89 -19.90 -0.17 22.33
N TYR A 90 -19.11 -0.94 21.58
CA TYR A 90 -18.66 -2.27 21.97
C TYR A 90 -17.29 -2.28 22.66
N ASN A 91 -16.66 -1.12 22.84
CA ASN A 91 -15.36 -0.95 23.51
C ASN A 91 -14.26 -1.88 22.93
N VAL A 92 -14.32 -2.14 21.62
CA VAL A 92 -13.36 -2.97 20.90
C VAL A 92 -12.29 -2.11 20.23
N LYS A 93 -11.08 -2.65 20.07
CA LYS A 93 -10.06 -2.01 19.23
C LYS A 93 -10.38 -2.24 17.76
N PHE A 94 -10.52 -1.17 17.00
CA PHE A 94 -10.77 -1.25 15.56
C PHE A 94 -9.89 -0.27 14.79
N THR A 95 -9.52 -0.66 13.57
CA THR A 95 -8.72 0.15 12.66
C THR A 95 -9.15 -0.13 11.22
N GLY A 96 -9.02 0.85 10.34
CA GLY A 96 -9.20 0.64 8.91
C GLY A 96 -7.99 -0.11 8.34
N VAL A 97 -8.23 -0.97 7.36
CA VAL A 97 -7.17 -1.61 6.58
C VAL A 97 -7.22 -1.04 5.18
N VAL A 98 -6.13 -0.42 4.73
CA VAL A 98 -6.00 0.00 3.32
C VAL A 98 -5.46 -1.21 2.56
N GLU A 99 -6.28 -1.77 1.68
CA GLU A 99 -5.82 -2.81 0.77
C GLU A 99 -4.90 -2.19 -0.29
N ASN A 100 -3.71 -2.78 -0.47
CA ASN A 100 -2.81 -2.34 -1.53
C ASN A 100 -3.24 -2.98 -2.86
N THR A 101 -4.03 -2.26 -3.66
CA THR A 101 -4.50 -2.74 -4.97
C THR A 101 -3.46 -2.56 -6.07
N PHE A 102 -2.34 -1.87 -5.83
CA PHE A 102 -1.37 -1.50 -6.88
C PHE A 102 -0.95 -2.68 -7.78
N PHE A 103 -0.60 -3.83 -7.19
CA PHE A 103 -0.21 -5.02 -7.96
C PHE A 103 -1.37 -5.62 -8.75
N LYS A 104 -2.57 -5.62 -8.17
CA LYS A 104 -3.80 -6.10 -8.81
C LYS A 104 -4.15 -5.20 -9.99
N ASP A 105 -4.05 -3.90 -9.80
CA ASP A 105 -4.31 -2.88 -10.82
C ASP A 105 -3.27 -3.00 -11.94
N LEU A 106 -1.98 -3.15 -11.58
CA LEU A 106 -0.87 -3.33 -12.51
C LEU A 106 -1.03 -4.58 -13.39
N LEU A 107 -1.29 -5.73 -12.79
CA LEU A 107 -1.53 -6.97 -13.52
C LEU A 107 -2.81 -6.91 -14.36
N GLY A 108 -3.83 -6.21 -13.86
CA GLY A 108 -5.12 -6.03 -14.53
C GLY A 108 -5.01 -5.37 -15.90
N TRP A 109 -4.08 -4.42 -16.09
CA TRP A 109 -3.85 -3.81 -17.41
C TRP A 109 -2.73 -4.48 -18.22
N ILE A 110 -1.72 -5.06 -17.57
CA ILE A 110 -0.60 -5.74 -18.26
C ILE A 110 -1.07 -7.03 -18.95
N VAL A 111 -1.86 -7.86 -18.26
CA VAL A 111 -2.28 -9.17 -18.78
C VAL A 111 -3.07 -9.04 -20.10
N PRO A 112 -4.12 -8.18 -20.20
CA PRO A 112 -4.82 -7.97 -21.46
C PRO A 112 -3.90 -7.41 -22.55
N THR A 113 -3.02 -6.47 -22.20
CA THR A 113 -2.09 -5.87 -23.16
C THR A 113 -1.18 -6.94 -23.77
N LEU A 114 -0.54 -7.77 -22.94
CA LEU A 114 0.32 -8.86 -23.41
C LEU A 114 -0.45 -9.90 -24.23
N PHE A 115 -1.71 -10.18 -23.87
CA PHE A 115 -2.56 -11.09 -24.64
C PHE A 115 -2.78 -10.58 -26.07
N PHE A 116 -3.17 -9.31 -26.24
CA PHE A 116 -3.36 -8.71 -27.55
C PHE A 116 -2.05 -8.63 -28.34
N PHE A 117 -0.94 -8.23 -27.71
CA PHE A 117 0.37 -8.19 -28.35
C PHE A 117 0.85 -9.58 -28.80
N GLY A 118 0.64 -10.61 -27.99
CA GLY A 118 0.97 -11.99 -28.35
C GLY A 118 0.16 -12.50 -29.54
N LEU A 119 -1.13 -12.18 -29.55
CA LEU A 119 -2.04 -12.56 -30.64
C LEU A 119 -1.69 -11.82 -31.94
N TRP A 120 -1.41 -10.52 -31.87
CA TRP A 120 -0.93 -9.72 -33.00
C TRP A 120 0.41 -10.22 -33.55
N TYR A 121 1.38 -10.49 -32.67
CA TYR A 121 2.68 -11.05 -33.05
C TYR A 121 2.53 -12.38 -33.80
N PHE A 122 1.67 -13.27 -33.31
CA PHE A 122 1.41 -14.55 -33.96
C PHE A 122 0.80 -14.38 -35.36
N VAL A 123 -0.15 -13.45 -35.52
CA VAL A 123 -0.77 -13.13 -36.80
C VAL A 123 0.24 -12.54 -37.80
N VAL A 124 1.02 -11.54 -37.39
CA VAL A 124 2.04 -10.90 -38.24
C VAL A 124 3.09 -11.89 -38.69
N ARG A 125 3.59 -12.71 -37.76
CA ARG A 125 4.58 -13.75 -38.08
C ARG A 125 4.04 -14.72 -39.14
N ARG A 126 2.79 -15.16 -39.02
CA ARG A 126 2.17 -16.08 -39.97
C ARG A 126 1.97 -15.47 -41.37
N LEU A 127 1.81 -14.15 -41.47
CA LEU A 127 1.73 -13.44 -42.74
C LEU A 127 3.09 -13.21 -43.39
N GLN A 128 4.17 -13.10 -42.60
CA GLN A 128 5.54 -12.94 -43.11
C GLN A 128 6.18 -14.25 -43.61
N GLU A 129 5.69 -15.41 -43.14
CA GLU A 129 6.15 -16.73 -43.60
C GLU A 129 5.45 -17.21 -44.90
N ARG A 130 4.69 -16.35 -45.58
CA ARG A 130 4.11 -16.57 -46.92
C ARG A 130 4.71 -15.63 -47.94
#